data_AF-A0A7S3ZZX5-F1
#
_entry.id   AF-A0A7S3ZZX5-F1
#
_cell.length_a   1.000
_cell.length_b   1.000
_cell.length_c   1.000
_cell.angle_alpha   90.00
_cell.angle_beta   90.00
_cell.angle_gamma   90.00
#
_symmetry.space_group_name_H-M   'P 1'
#
loop_
_entity.id
_entity.type
_entity.pdbx_description
1 polymer ?
#
loop_
_entity_poly.entity_id
_entity_poly.type
_entity_poly.pdbx_seq_one_letter_code
_entity_poly.pdbx_strand_id
1 'polypeptide(L)'
;SSDDEAAGAAPAPATKERPRRTRATRAGPAETDPTPVFQYPPGVAASDSIVVTRGDLRRLEPDEFLNDNLVDFYLKVIVADARRSPLGEDPAFGDVARDVHAFSSHFFTKLREGDSRGKLKPDSEKAQRAHARVERWTRGVDVFAKKFLLVPVVEDLHWSLAIVCHPGELAKRAVARERRELDVGATEDEDEDEDCPARPCVIHMDSLRMHSAKKIEKWLRCFLEMEWRKRHSDEEPFTLRERTARAGGPPADLLLAMPKVPQQTNSCDCGVYTLRYGQEFLARAVCRGARLAVDGRDVSLCFRDHDFEAWFTGRDIAEMRRDIKKLAADLELEKIRAAYRREQAEDAAAPPAGAAPP
;
A
#
# COMPACT_ATOMS: atom_id res chain seq x y z
N SER A 1 -69.47 -46.67 15.00
CA SER A 1 -69.88 -47.14 13.68
C SER A 1 -70.44 -45.94 12.95
N SER A 2 -69.65 -44.89 12.75
CA SER A 2 -68.60 -44.74 11.73
C SER A 2 -69.24 -44.34 10.40
N ASP A 3 -69.51 -43.04 10.29
CA ASP A 3 -69.87 -42.33 9.06
C ASP A 3 -68.61 -41.97 8.24
N ASP A 4 -68.88 -41.58 6.99
CA ASP A 4 -68.03 -40.90 6.00
C ASP A 4 -67.04 -41.76 5.19
N GLU A 5 -67.46 -42.11 3.96
CA GLU A 5 -66.54 -42.44 2.87
C GLU A 5 -66.47 -41.27 1.87
N ALA A 6 -65.26 -40.74 1.76
CA ALA A 6 -64.90 -39.52 1.07
C ALA A 6 -64.72 -39.70 -0.45
N ALA A 7 -65.03 -38.62 -1.17
CA ALA A 7 -64.78 -38.46 -2.60
C ALA A 7 -63.28 -38.54 -2.95
N GLY A 8 -62.92 -39.45 -3.86
CA GLY A 8 -61.58 -39.57 -4.45
C GLY A 8 -61.39 -38.63 -5.64
N ALA A 9 -60.47 -37.67 -5.47
CA ALA A 9 -60.06 -36.69 -6.47
C ALA A 9 -59.03 -37.24 -7.48
N ALA A 10 -59.08 -36.71 -8.70
CA ALA A 10 -58.25 -37.04 -9.87
C ALA A 10 -56.74 -36.70 -9.69
N PRO A 11 -55.83 -37.37 -10.43
CA PRO A 11 -54.38 -37.24 -10.23
C PRO A 11 -53.78 -35.94 -10.82
N ALA A 12 -52.83 -35.37 -10.09
CA ALA A 12 -52.05 -34.18 -10.46
C ALA A 12 -50.91 -34.51 -11.46
N PRO A 13 -50.48 -33.56 -12.31
CA PRO A 13 -49.50 -33.81 -13.36
C PRO A 13 -48.05 -33.82 -12.86
N ALA A 14 -47.23 -34.65 -13.50
CA ALA A 14 -45.82 -34.90 -13.20
C ALA A 14 -44.93 -33.65 -13.35
N THR A 15 -44.12 -33.38 -12.32
CA THR A 15 -43.08 -32.35 -12.31
C THR A 15 -41.84 -32.82 -13.07
N LYS A 16 -41.40 -32.04 -14.07
CA LYS A 16 -40.14 -32.26 -14.78
C LYS A 16 -38.95 -31.84 -13.90
N GLU A 17 -38.11 -32.80 -13.52
CA GLU A 17 -36.84 -32.53 -12.82
C GLU A 17 -35.87 -31.75 -13.72
N ARG A 18 -35.32 -30.65 -13.19
CA ARG A 18 -34.21 -29.91 -13.80
C ARG A 18 -32.89 -30.62 -13.47
N PRO A 19 -31.93 -30.74 -14.41
CA PRO A 19 -30.68 -31.42 -14.14
C PRO A 19 -29.84 -30.64 -13.12
N ARG A 20 -29.37 -31.34 -12.08
CA ARG A 20 -28.44 -30.81 -11.08
C ARG A 20 -27.14 -30.41 -11.76
N ARG A 21 -26.86 -29.11 -11.81
CA ARG A 21 -25.51 -28.59 -12.07
C ARG A 21 -24.58 -29.12 -10.97
N THR A 22 -23.66 -30.00 -11.33
CA THR A 22 -22.53 -30.37 -10.50
C THR A 22 -21.71 -29.11 -10.22
N ARG A 23 -21.76 -28.64 -8.97
CA ARG A 23 -20.87 -27.62 -8.45
C ARG A 23 -19.48 -28.22 -8.43
N ALA A 24 -18.62 -27.82 -9.36
CA ALA A 24 -17.19 -28.08 -9.25
C ALA A 24 -16.76 -27.57 -7.86
N THR A 25 -16.38 -28.51 -6.99
CA THR A 25 -15.84 -28.22 -5.68
C THR A 25 -14.57 -27.43 -5.87
N ARG A 26 -14.57 -26.21 -5.32
CA ARG A 26 -13.43 -25.33 -5.14
C ARG A 26 -12.23 -26.18 -4.73
N ALA A 27 -11.15 -26.12 -5.50
CA ALA A 27 -9.87 -26.68 -5.08
C ALA A 27 -9.56 -26.16 -3.66
N GLY A 28 -9.02 -27.02 -2.80
CA GLY A 28 -8.59 -26.63 -1.46
C GLY A 28 -7.59 -25.46 -1.51
N PRO A 29 -7.27 -24.84 -0.36
CA PRO A 29 -6.21 -23.83 -0.33
C PRO A 29 -4.98 -24.42 -1.01
N ALA A 30 -4.43 -23.72 -2.01
CA ALA A 30 -3.22 -24.13 -2.70
C ALA A 30 -2.21 -24.53 -1.62
N GLU A 31 -1.78 -25.80 -1.65
CA GLU A 31 -0.84 -26.39 -0.71
C GLU A 31 0.28 -25.37 -0.46
N THR A 32 0.50 -24.92 0.77
CA THR A 32 1.53 -23.90 1.03
C THR A 32 2.88 -24.59 0.84
N ASP A 33 3.60 -24.27 -0.24
CA ASP A 33 4.98 -24.73 -0.46
C ASP A 33 5.93 -23.68 0.11
N PRO A 34 6.50 -23.91 1.32
CA PRO A 34 7.35 -22.94 1.98
C PRO A 34 8.76 -22.86 1.38
N THR A 35 9.05 -23.61 0.30
CA THR A 35 10.38 -23.65 -0.31
C THR A 35 10.82 -22.23 -0.73
N PRO A 36 11.90 -21.68 -0.13
CA PRO A 36 12.40 -20.36 -0.47
C PRO A 36 12.97 -20.32 -1.89
N VAL A 37 12.45 -19.42 -2.73
CA VAL A 37 12.92 -19.23 -4.10
C VAL A 37 14.02 -18.18 -4.12
N PHE A 38 13.72 -16.96 -3.66
CA PHE A 38 14.69 -15.88 -3.53
C PHE A 38 14.40 -14.99 -2.32
N GLN A 39 15.38 -14.17 -1.98
CA GLN A 39 15.29 -13.15 -0.94
C GLN A 39 15.49 -11.77 -1.57
N TYR A 40 14.67 -10.80 -1.17
CA TYR A 40 14.69 -9.46 -1.73
C TYR A 40 14.67 -8.37 -0.64
N PRO A 41 15.53 -7.33 -0.70
CA PRO A 41 16.60 -7.15 -1.68
C PRO A 41 17.70 -8.22 -1.56
N PRO A 42 18.38 -8.58 -2.65
CA PRO A 42 19.44 -9.59 -2.61
C PRO A 42 20.60 -9.18 -1.69
N GLY A 43 21.08 -10.09 -0.84
CA GLY A 43 22.28 -9.87 -0.03
C GLY A 43 22.13 -8.97 1.21
N VAL A 44 20.91 -8.54 1.54
CA VAL A 44 20.62 -7.76 2.75
C VAL A 44 20.34 -8.67 3.94
N ALA A 45 20.73 -8.25 5.15
CA ALA A 45 20.43 -8.96 6.39
C ALA A 45 18.90 -9.14 6.61
N ALA A 46 18.52 -10.19 7.34
CA ALA A 46 17.15 -10.70 7.41
C ALA A 46 16.07 -9.68 7.83
N SER A 47 16.42 -8.62 8.56
CA SER A 47 15.45 -7.73 9.22
C SER A 47 14.59 -6.88 8.29
N ASP A 48 15.05 -6.61 7.06
CA ASP A 48 14.28 -5.89 6.04
C ASP A 48 14.11 -6.70 4.73
N SER A 49 14.43 -7.99 4.77
CA SER A 49 14.36 -8.83 3.59
C SER A 49 13.06 -9.63 3.52
N ILE A 50 12.52 -9.73 2.32
CA ILE A 50 11.34 -10.53 2.00
C ILE A 50 11.82 -11.83 1.38
N VAL A 51 11.45 -12.95 1.98
CA VAL A 51 11.72 -14.28 1.42
C VAL A 51 10.50 -14.70 0.62
N VAL A 52 10.65 -14.77 -0.71
CA VAL A 52 9.59 -15.22 -1.61
C VAL A 52 9.70 -16.73 -1.78
N THR A 53 8.61 -17.43 -1.49
CA THR A 53 8.51 -18.89 -1.56
C THR A 53 7.84 -19.35 -2.84
N ARG A 54 7.95 -20.66 -3.16
CA ARG A 54 7.27 -21.22 -4.33
C ARG A 54 5.74 -21.15 -4.18
N GLY A 55 5.24 -21.27 -2.95
CA GLY A 55 3.83 -21.03 -2.63
C GLY A 55 3.38 -19.61 -2.94
N ASP A 56 4.21 -18.61 -2.63
CA ASP A 56 3.93 -17.20 -2.98
C ASP A 56 3.82 -17.03 -4.49
N LEU A 57 4.77 -17.57 -5.27
CA LEU A 57 4.76 -17.42 -6.74
C LEU A 57 3.53 -18.04 -7.41
N ARG A 58 2.94 -19.11 -6.85
CA ARG A 58 1.68 -19.66 -7.35
C ARG A 58 0.51 -18.68 -7.23
N ARG A 59 0.57 -17.73 -6.30
CA ARG A 59 -0.46 -16.68 -6.13
C ARG A 59 -0.46 -15.63 -7.24
N LEU A 60 0.54 -15.67 -8.13
CA LEU A 60 0.55 -14.87 -9.36
C LEU A 60 -0.26 -15.51 -10.49
N GLU A 61 -0.73 -16.76 -10.35
CA GLU A 61 -1.65 -17.36 -11.32
C GLU A 61 -2.95 -16.54 -11.44
N PRO A 62 -3.65 -16.61 -12.59
CA PRO A 62 -4.99 -16.04 -12.71
C PRO A 62 -5.91 -16.55 -11.60
N ASP A 63 -6.86 -15.71 -11.21
CA ASP A 63 -7.87 -16.00 -10.18
C ASP A 63 -7.36 -16.19 -8.73
N GLU A 64 -6.05 -16.06 -8.48
CA GLU A 64 -5.46 -16.15 -7.15
C GLU A 64 -5.29 -14.78 -6.48
N PHE A 65 -5.51 -14.72 -5.16
CA PHE A 65 -5.28 -13.49 -4.38
C PHE A 65 -3.79 -13.24 -4.21
N LEU A 66 -3.27 -12.01 -4.32
CA LEU A 66 -1.90 -11.73 -3.87
C LEU A 66 -1.77 -11.77 -2.34
N ASN A 67 -0.57 -12.07 -1.84
CA ASN A 67 -0.23 -11.97 -0.41
C ASN A 67 0.71 -10.84 -0.09
N ASP A 68 0.96 -10.66 1.21
CA ASP A 68 1.89 -9.69 1.79
C ASP A 68 3.26 -9.76 1.12
N ASN A 69 3.85 -10.96 0.99
CA ASN A 69 5.17 -11.13 0.37
C ASN A 69 5.23 -10.56 -1.05
N LEU A 70 4.23 -10.85 -1.90
CA LEU A 70 4.21 -10.36 -3.29
C LEU A 70 3.94 -8.85 -3.37
N VAL A 71 3.04 -8.33 -2.54
CA VAL A 71 2.72 -6.90 -2.51
C VAL A 71 3.92 -6.10 -2.05
N ASP A 72 4.51 -6.48 -0.91
CA ASP A 72 5.66 -5.82 -0.33
C ASP A 72 6.88 -5.92 -1.24
N PHE A 73 7.11 -7.09 -1.85
CA PHE A 73 8.20 -7.31 -2.80
C PHE A 73 8.11 -6.33 -3.98
N TYR A 74 6.95 -6.27 -4.63
CA TYR A 74 6.80 -5.44 -5.81
C TYR A 74 6.88 -3.94 -5.49
N LEU A 75 6.29 -3.51 -4.37
CA LEU A 75 6.41 -2.12 -3.91
C LEU A 75 7.87 -1.73 -3.66
N LYS A 76 8.68 -2.62 -3.05
CA LYS A 76 10.12 -2.37 -2.90
C LYS A 76 10.86 -2.27 -4.23
N VAL A 77 10.49 -3.08 -5.22
CA VAL A 77 11.08 -3.02 -6.57
C VAL A 77 10.80 -1.67 -7.22
N ILE A 78 9.52 -1.27 -7.29
CA ILE A 78 9.15 -0.03 -8.00
C ILE A 78 9.64 1.25 -7.32
N VAL A 79 9.93 1.20 -6.01
CA VAL A 79 10.43 2.35 -5.24
C VAL A 79 11.96 2.43 -5.21
N ALA A 80 12.66 1.30 -5.10
CA ALA A 80 14.08 1.32 -4.70
C ALA A 80 15.05 0.65 -5.69
N ASP A 81 14.56 -0.02 -6.74
CA ASP A 81 15.41 -0.78 -7.65
C ASP A 81 15.33 -0.28 -9.08
N ALA A 82 16.17 0.69 -9.41
CA ALA A 82 16.25 1.28 -10.75
C ALA A 82 16.57 0.25 -11.84
N ARG A 83 17.24 -0.86 -11.52
CA ARG A 83 17.59 -1.89 -12.51
C ARG A 83 16.38 -2.73 -12.90
N ARG A 84 15.44 -2.93 -11.99
CA ARG A 84 14.31 -3.87 -12.17
C ARG A 84 12.95 -3.17 -12.23
N SER A 85 12.87 -1.94 -11.75
CA SER A 85 11.67 -1.14 -11.81
C SER A 85 11.35 -0.78 -13.27
N PRO A 86 10.08 -0.87 -13.70
CA PRO A 86 9.66 -0.35 -15.00
C PRO A 86 9.80 1.19 -15.08
N LEU A 87 10.08 1.86 -13.97
CA LEU A 87 10.29 3.30 -13.89
C LEU A 87 11.77 3.69 -13.89
N GLY A 88 12.68 2.72 -13.85
CA GLY A 88 14.10 2.94 -13.55
C GLY A 88 14.94 3.50 -14.71
N GLU A 89 14.43 3.45 -15.94
CA GLU A 89 15.10 4.05 -17.10
C GLU A 89 14.99 5.59 -17.13
N ASP A 90 14.00 6.15 -16.43
CA ASP A 90 13.81 7.59 -16.38
C ASP A 90 14.87 8.23 -15.45
N PRO A 91 15.60 9.28 -15.91
CA PRO A 91 16.60 9.96 -15.09
C PRO A 91 16.08 10.50 -13.75
N ALA A 92 14.79 10.84 -13.66
CA ALA A 92 14.16 11.35 -12.44
C ALA A 92 13.84 10.24 -11.42
N PHE A 93 13.99 8.96 -11.78
CA PHE A 93 13.72 7.84 -10.87
C PHE A 93 14.53 7.92 -9.58
N GLY A 94 15.81 8.28 -9.67
CA GLY A 94 16.68 8.38 -8.50
C GLY A 94 16.21 9.39 -7.47
N ASP A 95 15.65 10.52 -7.92
CA ASP A 95 15.12 11.56 -7.04
C ASP A 95 13.80 11.10 -6.41
N VAL A 96 12.90 10.49 -7.19
CA VAL A 96 11.66 9.90 -6.66
C VAL A 96 11.96 8.78 -5.67
N ALA A 97 12.91 7.90 -5.94
CA ALA A 97 13.31 6.82 -5.03
C ALA A 97 13.81 7.34 -3.68
N ARG A 98 14.46 8.52 -3.65
CA ARG A 98 14.88 9.18 -2.40
C ARG A 98 13.69 9.81 -1.66
N ASP A 99 12.74 10.37 -2.41
CA ASP A 99 11.60 11.11 -1.88
C ASP A 99 10.41 10.20 -1.50
N VAL A 100 10.48 8.90 -1.78
CA VAL A 100 9.40 7.95 -1.53
C VAL A 100 9.81 6.89 -0.49
N HIS A 101 8.87 6.55 0.39
CA HIS A 101 8.99 5.39 1.26
C HIS A 101 7.76 4.49 1.12
N ALA A 102 7.96 3.20 0.88
CA ALA A 102 6.90 2.20 0.94
C ALA A 102 6.98 1.43 2.26
N PHE A 103 5.90 1.47 3.04
CA PHE A 103 5.73 0.61 4.19
C PHE A 103 5.37 -0.82 3.75
N SER A 104 5.72 -1.81 4.56
CA SER A 104 5.18 -3.17 4.39
C SER A 104 3.70 -3.23 4.77
N SER A 105 2.95 -4.19 4.22
CA SER A 105 1.53 -4.42 4.51
C SER A 105 1.24 -4.56 6.00
N HIS A 106 2.19 -5.14 6.74
CA HIS A 106 2.09 -5.33 8.18
C HIS A 106 2.09 -4.02 8.99
N PHE A 107 2.62 -2.91 8.45
CA PHE A 107 2.65 -1.62 9.15
C PHE A 107 1.24 -1.21 9.57
N PHE A 108 0.32 -1.12 8.61
CA PHE A 108 -1.02 -0.62 8.88
C PHE A 108 -1.83 -1.61 9.71
N THR A 109 -1.68 -2.91 9.46
CA THR A 109 -2.28 -3.99 10.27
C THR A 109 -1.86 -3.87 11.74
N LYS A 110 -0.57 -3.62 12.01
CA LYS A 110 -0.04 -3.46 13.37
C LYS A 110 -0.43 -2.13 14.00
N LEU A 111 -0.51 -1.06 13.22
CA LEU A 111 -0.96 0.24 13.69
C LEU A 111 -2.37 0.14 14.30
N ARG A 112 -3.29 -0.57 13.63
CA ARG A 112 -4.69 -0.72 14.10
C ARG A 112 -4.94 -1.90 15.05
N GLU A 113 -3.92 -2.70 15.33
CA GLU A 113 -4.07 -3.93 16.13
C GLU A 113 -4.79 -3.62 17.46
N GLY A 114 -5.83 -4.40 17.76
CA GLY A 114 -6.66 -4.22 18.96
C GLY A 114 -7.77 -3.18 18.87
N ASP A 115 -8.09 -2.60 17.70
CA ASP A 115 -9.23 -1.68 17.54
C ASP A 115 -10.09 -1.96 16.30
N SER A 116 -11.23 -2.61 16.54
CA SER A 116 -12.27 -2.84 15.52
C SER A 116 -13.30 -1.70 15.41
N ARG A 117 -13.36 -0.78 16.37
CA ARG A 117 -14.49 0.18 16.51
C ARG A 117 -14.20 1.58 16.00
N GLY A 118 -12.97 1.88 15.57
CA GLY A 118 -12.62 3.16 14.92
C GLY A 118 -12.69 4.39 15.83
N LYS A 119 -12.71 4.19 17.15
CA LYS A 119 -12.68 5.27 18.16
C LYS A 119 -11.23 5.50 18.58
N LEU A 120 -10.42 5.99 17.65
CA LEU A 120 -9.12 6.57 17.96
C LEU A 120 -9.33 8.05 18.32
N LYS A 121 -8.65 8.56 19.35
CA LYS A 121 -8.57 9.99 19.62
C LYS A 121 -7.09 10.39 19.54
N PRO A 122 -6.77 11.54 18.93
CA PRO A 122 -5.45 12.16 19.07
C PRO A 122 -5.06 12.23 20.55
N ASP A 123 -3.76 12.10 20.81
CA ASP A 123 -3.16 12.21 22.16
C ASP A 123 -3.79 11.33 23.26
N SER A 124 -4.34 10.18 22.87
CA SER A 124 -4.82 9.17 23.83
C SER A 124 -3.74 8.13 24.10
N GLU A 125 -3.76 7.50 25.27
CA GLU A 125 -2.91 6.32 25.54
C GLU A 125 -3.03 5.25 24.45
N LYS A 126 -4.21 5.15 23.83
CA LYS A 126 -4.46 4.23 22.72
C LYS A 126 -3.63 4.59 21.49
N ALA A 127 -3.53 5.88 21.16
CA ALA A 127 -2.69 6.35 20.06
C ALA A 127 -1.20 6.13 20.37
N GLN A 128 -0.77 6.35 21.62
CA GLN A 128 0.61 6.07 22.06
C GLN A 128 0.94 4.58 21.93
N ARG A 129 0.07 3.69 22.44
CA ARG A 129 0.22 2.23 22.29
C ARG A 129 0.20 1.78 20.83
N ALA A 130 -0.57 2.46 19.98
CA ALA A 130 -0.63 2.16 18.56
C ALA A 130 0.67 2.51 17.83
N HIS A 131 1.20 3.71 18.11
CA HIS A 131 2.47 4.17 17.59
C HIS A 131 3.64 3.28 18.05
N ALA A 132 3.70 2.95 19.34
CA ALA A 132 4.76 2.08 19.90
C ALA A 132 4.88 0.71 19.19
N ARG A 133 3.77 0.15 18.69
CA ARG A 133 3.81 -1.13 17.93
C ARG A 133 4.49 -1.00 16.57
N VAL A 134 4.42 0.18 15.96
CA VAL A 134 4.95 0.45 14.61
C VAL A 134 6.20 1.31 14.62
N GLU A 135 6.66 1.74 15.78
CA GLU A 135 7.84 2.59 15.98
C GLU A 135 9.10 2.07 15.25
N ARG A 136 9.26 0.74 15.17
CA ARG A 136 10.40 0.14 14.48
C ARG A 136 10.42 0.40 12.97
N TRP A 137 9.27 0.64 12.33
CA TRP A 137 9.18 0.86 10.89
C TRP A 137 9.83 2.18 10.47
N THR A 138 9.90 3.16 11.37
CA THR A 138 10.51 4.47 11.09
C THR A 138 11.89 4.64 11.70
N ARG A 139 12.47 3.62 12.34
CA ARG A 139 13.77 3.74 13.03
C ARG A 139 14.91 4.19 12.11
N GLY A 140 14.93 3.72 10.87
CA GLY A 140 15.97 4.02 9.88
C GLY A 140 15.56 5.01 8.79
N VAL A 141 14.36 5.59 8.87
CA VAL A 141 13.82 6.47 7.83
C VAL A 141 13.10 7.66 8.44
N ASP A 142 13.52 8.87 8.08
CA ASP A 142 12.72 10.05 8.36
C ASP A 142 11.57 10.16 7.37
N VAL A 143 10.35 9.90 7.86
CA VAL A 143 9.13 9.95 7.05
C VAL A 143 8.72 11.37 6.69
N PHE A 144 9.14 12.38 7.45
CA PHE A 144 8.83 13.79 7.18
C PHE A 144 9.76 14.38 6.12
N ALA A 145 10.95 13.82 5.93
CA ALA A 145 11.85 14.13 4.82
C ALA A 145 11.39 13.53 3.47
N LYS A 146 10.32 12.73 3.46
CA LYS A 146 9.76 12.14 2.23
C LYS A 146 8.66 13.02 1.64
N LYS A 147 8.52 12.98 0.32
CA LYS A 147 7.35 13.55 -0.37
C LYS A 147 6.17 12.59 -0.36
N PHE A 148 6.40 11.28 -0.47
CA PHE A 148 5.32 10.30 -0.50
C PHE A 148 5.58 9.08 0.38
N LEU A 149 4.56 8.67 1.13
CA LEU A 149 4.54 7.43 1.89
C LEU A 149 3.48 6.50 1.30
N LEU A 150 3.89 5.39 0.70
CA LEU A 150 2.99 4.35 0.21
C LEU A 150 2.67 3.39 1.37
N VAL A 151 1.38 3.25 1.67
CA VAL A 151 0.86 2.41 2.74
C VAL A 151 -0.12 1.40 2.15
N PRO A 152 0.33 0.19 1.80
CA PRO A 152 -0.59 -0.89 1.45
C PRO A 152 -1.46 -1.26 2.66
N VAL A 153 -2.76 -1.40 2.43
CA VAL A 153 -3.76 -1.73 3.46
C VAL A 153 -4.43 -3.04 3.08
N VAL A 154 -4.39 -4.01 4.01
CA VAL A 154 -5.10 -5.28 3.88
C VAL A 154 -6.04 -5.52 5.07
N GLU A 155 -7.33 -5.71 4.79
CA GLU A 155 -8.35 -6.09 5.75
C GLU A 155 -9.31 -7.09 5.09
N ASP A 156 -9.71 -8.17 5.79
CA ASP A 156 -10.68 -9.16 5.29
C ASP A 156 -10.37 -9.69 3.87
N LEU A 157 -9.10 -10.00 3.59
CA LEU A 157 -8.57 -10.46 2.30
C LEU A 157 -8.68 -9.44 1.15
N HIS A 158 -9.02 -8.18 1.45
CA HIS A 158 -9.11 -7.10 0.48
C HIS A 158 -7.91 -6.15 0.59
N TRP A 159 -7.36 -5.76 -0.56
CA TRP A 159 -6.23 -4.84 -0.66
C TRP A 159 -6.68 -3.46 -1.16
N SER A 160 -6.11 -2.41 -0.58
CA SER A 160 -6.18 -1.04 -1.11
C SER A 160 -4.86 -0.31 -0.86
N LEU A 161 -4.67 0.85 -1.49
CA LEU A 161 -3.49 1.69 -1.27
C LEU A 161 -3.87 3.02 -0.62
N ALA A 162 -3.16 3.40 0.44
CA ALA A 162 -3.15 4.77 0.92
C ALA A 162 -1.79 5.41 0.60
N ILE A 163 -1.79 6.66 0.15
CA ILE A 163 -0.58 7.43 -0.13
C ILE A 163 -0.64 8.72 0.69
N VAL A 164 0.30 8.90 1.62
CA VAL A 164 0.47 10.17 2.34
C VAL A 164 1.38 11.07 1.50
N CYS A 165 0.89 12.24 1.12
CA CYS A 165 1.62 13.24 0.35
C CYS A 165 2.09 14.37 1.26
N HIS A 166 3.34 14.80 1.07
CA HIS A 166 4.00 15.93 1.72
C HIS A 166 3.89 15.94 3.25
N PRO A 167 4.20 14.83 3.96
CA PRO A 167 4.10 14.77 5.41
C PRO A 167 4.96 15.84 6.12
N GLY A 168 6.12 16.21 5.58
CA GLY A 168 7.00 17.25 6.16
C GLY A 168 6.39 18.66 6.19
N GLU A 169 5.37 18.93 5.37
CA GLU A 169 4.70 20.23 5.33
C GLU A 169 3.57 20.34 6.38
N LEU A 170 3.24 19.25 7.08
CA LEU A 170 2.19 19.24 8.11
C LEU A 170 2.53 20.15 9.29
N ALA A 171 3.73 20.04 9.83
CA ALA A 171 4.16 20.82 11.00
C ALA A 171 4.20 22.32 10.70
N LYS A 172 4.83 22.68 9.57
CA LYS A 172 4.94 24.07 9.11
C LYS A 172 3.56 24.72 8.96
N ARG A 173 2.63 24.03 8.30
CA ARG A 173 1.25 24.52 8.10
C ARG A 173 0.45 24.60 9.40
N ALA A 174 0.61 23.64 10.30
CA ALA A 174 -0.08 23.67 11.60
C ALA A 174 0.39 24.86 12.45
N VAL A 175 1.71 25.10 12.50
CA VAL A 175 2.32 26.24 13.22
C VAL A 175 1.95 27.57 12.58
N ALA A 176 2.00 27.68 11.25
CA ALA A 176 1.61 28.89 10.53
C ALA A 176 0.15 29.25 10.81
N ARG A 177 -0.75 28.26 10.78
CA ARG A 177 -2.16 28.42 11.16
C ARG A 177 -2.32 28.88 12.60
N GLU A 178 -1.67 28.23 13.56
CA GLU A 178 -1.79 28.60 14.98
C GLU A 178 -1.31 30.03 15.25
N ARG A 179 -0.26 30.48 14.54
CA ARG A 179 0.19 31.87 14.58
C ARG A 179 -0.86 32.84 14.02
N ARG A 180 -1.50 32.51 12.88
CA ARG A 180 -2.57 33.34 12.29
C ARG A 180 -3.79 33.45 13.20
N GLU A 181 -4.17 32.38 13.86
CA GLU A 181 -5.33 32.38 14.76
C GLU A 181 -5.12 33.20 16.04
N LEU A 182 -3.86 33.48 16.39
CA LEU A 182 -3.50 34.40 17.47
C LEU A 182 -3.44 35.87 17.00
N ASP A 183 -3.29 36.12 15.70
CA ASP A 183 -3.26 37.46 15.12
C ASP A 183 -4.66 37.91 14.67
N VAL A 184 -5.31 38.74 15.50
CA VAL A 184 -6.70 39.18 15.33
C VAL A 184 -6.89 40.15 14.13
N GLY A 185 -5.81 40.51 13.43
CA GLY A 185 -5.83 41.43 12.28
C GLY A 185 -5.44 40.83 10.92
N ALA A 186 -5.03 39.55 10.86
CA ALA A 186 -4.57 38.93 9.62
C ALA A 186 -5.76 38.55 8.71
N THR A 187 -5.74 38.96 7.44
CA THR A 187 -6.75 38.56 6.45
C THR A 187 -6.42 37.18 5.89
N GLU A 188 -7.44 36.38 5.54
CA GLU A 188 -7.27 34.99 5.06
C GLU A 188 -6.47 34.89 3.74
N ASP A 189 -6.35 36.00 3.00
CA ASP A 189 -5.86 36.04 1.61
C ASP A 189 -4.38 36.49 1.48
N GLU A 190 -3.74 37.00 2.54
CA GLU A 190 -2.42 37.67 2.41
C GLU A 190 -1.19 36.74 2.52
N ASP A 191 -1.37 35.49 2.95
CA ASP A 191 -0.28 34.53 3.15
C ASP A 191 -0.63 33.14 2.57
N GLU A 192 -1.03 32.98 1.31
CA GLU A 192 -0.85 31.65 0.69
C GLU A 192 0.66 31.43 0.51
N ASP A 193 1.30 30.92 1.58
CA ASP A 193 2.73 30.91 1.84
C ASP A 193 3.58 30.72 0.56
N GLU A 194 4.32 31.76 0.15
CA GLU A 194 5.42 31.64 -0.82
C GLU A 194 6.41 30.53 -0.41
N ASP A 195 6.45 30.20 0.90
CA ASP A 195 7.39 29.28 1.54
C ASP A 195 6.86 27.84 1.75
N CYS A 196 5.58 27.54 1.47
CA CYS A 196 4.99 26.19 1.60
C CYS A 196 4.23 25.74 0.33
N PRO A 197 4.94 25.41 -0.75
CA PRO A 197 4.37 25.19 -2.09
C PRO A 197 3.71 23.81 -2.26
N ALA A 198 3.33 23.12 -1.18
CA ALA A 198 2.68 21.81 -1.27
C ALA A 198 1.64 21.61 -0.17
N ARG A 199 0.49 21.01 -0.51
CA ARG A 199 -0.58 20.70 0.44
C ARG A 199 -0.54 19.22 0.89
N PRO A 200 -0.37 18.94 2.19
CA PRO A 200 -0.46 17.59 2.72
C PRO A 200 -1.83 16.94 2.49
N CYS A 201 -1.84 15.68 2.08
CA CYS A 201 -3.07 14.91 1.97
C CYS A 201 -2.83 13.41 2.05
N VAL A 202 -3.90 12.65 2.27
CA VAL A 202 -3.97 11.20 2.07
C VAL A 202 -4.80 10.90 0.85
N ILE A 203 -4.23 10.18 -0.11
CA ILE A 203 -4.96 9.63 -1.26
C ILE A 203 -5.31 8.18 -0.94
N HIS A 204 -6.58 7.83 -0.98
CA HIS A 204 -7.02 6.44 -0.82
C HIS A 204 -7.55 5.89 -2.14
N MET A 205 -6.97 4.78 -2.59
CA MET A 205 -7.31 4.11 -3.84
C MET A 205 -7.77 2.69 -3.54
N ASP A 206 -9.01 2.39 -3.87
CA ASP A 206 -9.67 1.12 -3.58
C ASP A 206 -10.49 0.67 -4.79
N SER A 207 -10.14 -0.50 -5.33
CA SER A 207 -10.76 -1.10 -6.52
C SER A 207 -12.15 -1.70 -6.27
N LEU A 208 -12.52 -1.97 -5.00
CA LEU A 208 -13.84 -2.48 -4.60
C LEU A 208 -14.61 -1.52 -3.68
N ARG A 209 -13.96 -0.48 -3.18
CA ARG A 209 -14.52 0.52 -2.24
C ARG A 209 -15.03 -0.12 -0.94
N MET A 210 -14.32 -1.15 -0.46
CA MET A 210 -14.68 -1.86 0.77
C MET A 210 -14.05 -1.23 2.01
N HIS A 211 -12.87 -0.62 1.88
CA HIS A 211 -12.19 0.00 3.01
C HIS A 211 -12.77 1.38 3.34
N SER A 212 -12.80 1.70 4.64
CA SER A 212 -13.18 3.03 5.10
C SER A 212 -11.99 3.98 5.01
N ALA A 213 -11.94 4.77 3.92
CA ALA A 213 -10.93 5.82 3.72
C ALA A 213 -10.78 6.75 4.94
N LYS A 214 -11.90 7.14 5.55
CA LYS A 214 -11.93 7.98 6.76
C LYS A 214 -11.27 7.32 7.97
N LYS A 215 -11.47 6.00 8.16
CA LYS A 215 -10.78 5.27 9.23
C LYS A 215 -9.28 5.20 8.94
N ILE A 216 -8.90 4.91 7.70
CA ILE A 216 -7.50 4.82 7.29
C ILE A 216 -6.78 6.15 7.53
N GLU A 217 -7.34 7.24 7.02
CA GLU A 217 -6.81 8.59 7.21
C GLU A 217 -6.67 8.93 8.69
N LYS A 218 -7.68 8.64 9.50
CA LYS A 218 -7.62 8.88 10.95
C LYS A 218 -6.47 8.15 11.65
N TRP A 219 -6.21 6.88 11.29
CA TRP A 219 -5.08 6.13 11.82
C TRP A 219 -3.74 6.73 11.39
N LEU A 220 -3.61 7.10 10.12
CA LEU A 220 -2.41 7.72 9.57
C LEU A 220 -2.15 9.10 10.19
N ARG A 221 -3.18 9.92 10.38
CA ARG A 221 -3.11 11.21 11.08
C ARG A 221 -2.52 11.04 12.48
N CYS A 222 -3.10 10.17 13.31
CA CYS A 222 -2.60 9.93 14.66
C CYS A 222 -1.18 9.36 14.67
N PHE A 223 -0.83 8.50 13.69
CA PHE A 223 0.53 8.02 13.53
C PHE A 223 1.51 9.17 13.24
N LEU A 224 1.18 10.06 12.31
CA LEU A 224 2.03 11.21 11.93
C LEU A 224 2.21 12.18 13.11
N GLU A 225 1.16 12.51 13.86
CA GLU A 225 1.29 13.34 15.05
C GLU A 225 2.21 12.72 16.11
N MET A 226 2.07 11.41 16.37
CA MET A 226 2.92 10.71 17.36
C MET A 226 4.36 10.57 16.88
N GLU A 227 4.56 10.29 15.59
CA GLU A 227 5.90 10.19 15.00
C GLU A 227 6.61 11.55 15.00
N TRP A 228 5.88 12.65 14.78
CA TRP A 228 6.45 14.00 14.89
C TRP A 228 6.91 14.29 16.32
N ARG A 229 6.01 14.11 17.31
CA ARG A 229 6.31 14.31 18.73
C ARG A 229 7.55 13.56 19.19
N LYS A 230 7.74 12.35 18.67
CA LYS A 230 8.88 11.51 19.02
C LYS A 230 10.19 12.01 18.38
N ARG A 231 10.15 12.42 17.12
CA ARG A 231 11.35 12.82 16.36
C ARG A 231 11.81 14.23 16.67
N HIS A 232 10.88 15.13 16.93
CA HIS A 232 11.11 16.54 17.19
C HIS A 232 10.73 16.85 18.64
N SER A 233 11.32 16.14 19.59
CA SER A 233 11.00 16.29 21.02
C SER A 233 11.32 17.67 21.58
N ASP A 234 12.21 18.40 20.89
CA ASP A 234 12.62 19.76 21.25
C ASP A 234 11.77 20.84 20.56
N GLU A 235 10.83 20.45 19.67
CA GLU A 235 9.90 21.34 18.99
C GLU A 235 8.48 21.22 19.59
N GLU A 236 7.68 22.27 19.45
CA GLU A 236 6.28 22.24 19.89
C GLU A 236 5.48 21.18 19.13
N PRO A 237 4.72 20.32 19.82
CA PRO A 237 3.87 19.33 19.18
C PRO A 237 2.73 20.01 18.44
N PHE A 238 2.50 19.64 17.17
CA PHE A 238 1.29 20.08 16.48
C PHE A 238 0.12 19.12 16.71
N THR A 239 -1.09 19.65 16.55
CA THR A 239 -2.31 18.84 16.44
C THR A 239 -3.01 19.14 15.13
N LEU A 240 -3.32 18.09 14.37
CA LEU A 240 -3.96 18.23 13.07
C LEU A 240 -5.47 18.43 13.23
N ARG A 241 -5.97 19.49 12.62
CA ARG A 241 -7.39 19.82 12.56
C ARG A 241 -8.11 18.82 11.68
N GLU A 242 -9.14 18.21 12.26
CA GLU A 242 -10.09 17.40 11.51
C GLU A 242 -11.09 18.29 10.77
N ARG A 243 -11.61 17.80 9.64
CA ARG A 243 -12.68 18.50 8.93
C ARG A 243 -13.92 18.56 9.81
N THR A 244 -14.42 19.76 10.07
CA THR A 244 -15.67 19.93 10.83
C THR A 244 -16.89 19.52 9.98
N ALA A 245 -17.96 19.08 10.64
CA ALA A 245 -19.20 18.69 9.96
C ALA A 245 -20.04 19.88 9.46
N ARG A 246 -19.72 21.10 9.89
CA ARG A 246 -20.45 22.32 9.48
C ARG A 246 -19.97 22.77 8.10
N ALA A 247 -20.90 23.01 7.19
CA ALA A 247 -20.60 23.64 5.91
C ALA A 247 -19.97 25.02 6.16
N GLY A 248 -18.83 25.30 5.52
CA GLY A 248 -18.08 26.55 5.70
C GLY A 248 -17.14 26.59 6.92
N GLY A 249 -16.95 25.48 7.64
CA GLY A 249 -15.90 25.40 8.66
C GLY A 249 -14.49 25.36 8.04
N PRO A 250 -13.43 25.64 8.83
CA PRO A 250 -12.06 25.67 8.33
C PRO A 250 -11.64 24.31 7.74
N PRO A 251 -10.78 24.32 6.71
CA PRO A 251 -10.28 23.09 6.10
C PRO A 251 -9.50 22.24 7.10
N ALA A 252 -9.42 20.93 6.82
CA ALA A 252 -8.55 20.03 7.57
C ALA A 252 -7.09 20.23 7.15
N ASP A 253 -6.15 20.09 8.08
CA ASP A 253 -4.72 20.22 7.74
C ASP A 253 -4.21 19.05 6.89
N LEU A 254 -4.79 17.86 7.12
CA LEU A 254 -4.54 16.66 6.32
C LEU A 254 -5.81 16.33 5.53
N LEU A 255 -5.78 16.66 4.24
CA LEU A 255 -6.92 16.45 3.35
C LEU A 255 -7.04 14.97 2.97
N LEU A 256 -8.27 14.48 2.78
CA LEU A 256 -8.54 13.11 2.30
C LEU A 256 -9.07 13.15 0.87
N ALA A 257 -8.30 12.63 -0.08
CA ALA A 257 -8.68 12.45 -1.46
C ALA A 257 -9.10 10.99 -1.73
N MET A 258 -10.24 10.82 -2.41
CA MET A 258 -10.76 9.52 -2.85
C MET A 258 -11.07 9.59 -4.35
N PRO A 259 -10.05 9.61 -5.21
CA PRO A 259 -10.25 9.73 -6.65
C PRO A 259 -11.06 8.56 -7.22
N LYS A 260 -11.71 8.81 -8.35
CA LYS A 260 -12.36 7.75 -9.13
C LYS A 260 -11.29 6.97 -9.89
N VAL A 261 -10.83 5.86 -9.31
CA VAL A 261 -9.80 4.97 -9.88
C VAL A 261 -10.43 3.79 -10.65
N PRO A 262 -9.68 3.11 -11.55
CA PRO A 262 -10.15 1.91 -12.24
C PRO A 262 -10.69 0.89 -11.24
N GLN A 263 -11.94 0.46 -11.40
CA GLN A 263 -12.57 -0.46 -10.46
C GLN A 263 -12.46 -1.90 -10.97
N GLN A 264 -12.20 -2.84 -10.06
CA GLN A 264 -12.12 -4.24 -10.45
C GLN A 264 -13.51 -4.83 -10.64
N THR A 265 -13.62 -5.82 -11.53
CA THR A 265 -14.87 -6.55 -11.80
C THR A 265 -14.84 -7.99 -11.28
N ASN A 266 -13.68 -8.48 -10.85
CA ASN A 266 -13.50 -9.81 -10.25
C ASN A 266 -13.27 -9.71 -8.73
N SER A 267 -13.13 -10.86 -8.06
CA SER A 267 -13.02 -10.93 -6.61
C SER A 267 -11.59 -11.09 -6.07
N CYS A 268 -10.56 -11.17 -6.91
CA CYS A 268 -9.23 -11.64 -6.51
C CYS A 268 -8.07 -10.70 -6.89
N ASP A 269 -8.29 -9.74 -7.78
CA ASP A 269 -7.22 -8.85 -8.28
C ASP A 269 -6.96 -7.60 -7.43
N CYS A 270 -7.61 -7.42 -6.27
CA CYS A 270 -7.43 -6.20 -5.46
C CYS A 270 -5.96 -5.92 -5.10
N GLY A 271 -5.16 -6.97 -4.89
CA GLY A 271 -3.71 -6.84 -4.69
C GLY A 271 -3.00 -6.33 -5.94
N VAL A 272 -3.36 -6.81 -7.13
CA VAL A 272 -2.78 -6.37 -8.40
C VAL A 272 -3.16 -4.91 -8.71
N TYR A 273 -4.43 -4.53 -8.48
CA TYR A 273 -4.86 -3.13 -8.59
C TYR A 273 -4.08 -2.23 -7.63
N THR A 274 -3.86 -2.67 -6.39
CA THR A 274 -3.05 -1.94 -5.40
C THR A 274 -1.63 -1.68 -5.90
N LEU A 275 -0.99 -2.69 -6.50
CA LEU A 275 0.34 -2.54 -7.11
C LEU A 275 0.32 -1.61 -8.33
N ARG A 276 -0.70 -1.72 -9.18
CA ARG A 276 -0.85 -0.85 -10.36
C ARG A 276 -1.10 0.60 -9.97
N TYR A 277 -1.90 0.88 -8.95
CA TYR A 277 -2.06 2.23 -8.41
C TYR A 277 -0.74 2.83 -7.97
N GLY A 278 0.08 2.06 -7.22
CA GLY A 278 1.40 2.51 -6.79
C GLY A 278 2.32 2.81 -7.97
N GLN A 279 2.38 1.92 -8.96
CA GLN A 279 3.21 2.12 -10.16
C GLN A 279 2.76 3.32 -10.99
N GLU A 280 1.46 3.50 -11.24
CA GLU A 280 0.94 4.63 -12.02
C GLU A 280 1.14 5.97 -11.31
N PHE A 281 0.96 5.98 -9.99
CA PHE A 281 1.25 7.15 -9.17
C PHE A 281 2.72 7.54 -9.27
N LEU A 282 3.63 6.57 -9.10
CA LEU A 282 5.07 6.82 -9.17
C LEU A 282 5.52 7.18 -10.58
N ALA A 283 4.97 6.56 -11.63
CA ALA A 283 5.28 6.92 -13.01
C ALA A 283 5.00 8.42 -13.27
N ARG A 284 3.87 8.92 -12.77
CA ARG A 284 3.51 10.34 -12.86
C ARG A 284 4.42 11.23 -12.03
N ALA A 285 4.79 10.78 -10.82
CA ALA A 285 5.77 11.49 -10.00
C ALA A 285 7.11 11.59 -10.74
N VAL A 286 7.59 10.50 -11.34
CA VAL A 286 8.84 10.43 -12.12
C VAL A 286 8.77 11.36 -13.35
N CYS A 287 7.75 11.22 -14.20
CA CYS A 287 7.63 12.03 -15.42
C CYS A 287 7.51 13.54 -15.18
N ARG A 288 7.18 13.97 -13.95
CA ARG A 288 7.08 15.40 -13.61
C ARG A 288 8.06 15.83 -12.52
N GLY A 289 9.15 15.10 -12.29
CA GLY A 289 10.21 15.48 -11.34
C GLY A 289 9.72 15.59 -9.90
N ALA A 290 8.96 14.59 -9.44
CA ALA A 290 8.24 14.54 -8.17
C ALA A 290 7.19 15.66 -7.97
N ARG A 291 6.85 16.43 -9.02
CA ARG A 291 5.78 17.45 -8.98
C ARG A 291 4.40 16.92 -9.36
N LEU A 292 4.20 15.63 -9.63
CA LEU A 292 2.86 15.08 -9.86
C LEU A 292 2.29 14.21 -8.75
N ALA A 293 1.22 14.74 -8.18
CA ALA A 293 -0.11 14.17 -7.94
C ALA A 293 -0.90 15.13 -7.02
N VAL A 294 -0.15 15.93 -6.26
CA VAL A 294 -0.61 16.99 -5.37
C VAL A 294 0.52 18.03 -5.38
N ASP A 295 0.32 19.19 -5.99
CA ASP A 295 1.27 20.30 -5.95
C ASP A 295 0.83 21.36 -4.92
N GLY A 296 1.33 22.59 -5.01
CA GLY A 296 0.96 23.68 -4.12
C GLY A 296 -0.45 24.20 -4.32
N ARG A 297 -1.07 23.88 -5.45
CA ARG A 297 -2.45 24.23 -5.74
C ARG A 297 -3.38 23.38 -4.87
N ASP A 298 -4.63 23.81 -4.80
CA ASP A 298 -5.64 23.04 -4.09
C ASP A 298 -5.63 21.58 -4.53
N VAL A 299 -5.57 20.66 -3.56
CA VAL A 299 -5.60 19.22 -3.76
C VAL A 299 -6.74 18.86 -4.72
N SER A 300 -7.92 19.44 -4.53
CA SER A 300 -9.11 19.23 -5.37
C SER A 300 -8.90 19.60 -6.83
N LEU A 301 -8.08 20.62 -7.14
CA LEU A 301 -7.71 20.99 -8.51
C LEU A 301 -6.75 19.98 -9.12
N CYS A 302 -5.76 19.52 -8.34
CA CYS A 302 -4.83 18.46 -8.77
C CYS A 302 -5.57 17.18 -9.17
N PHE A 303 -6.65 16.85 -8.44
CA PHE A 303 -7.49 15.69 -8.74
C PHE A 303 -8.48 15.92 -9.88
N ARG A 304 -9.00 17.13 -10.06
CA ARG A 304 -9.99 17.43 -11.11
C ARG A 304 -9.38 17.38 -12.51
N ASP A 305 -8.17 17.89 -12.65
CA ASP A 305 -7.50 17.99 -13.95
C ASP A 305 -6.86 16.64 -14.36
N HIS A 306 -7.04 15.59 -13.56
CA HIS A 306 -6.47 14.29 -13.80
C HIS A 306 -7.54 13.19 -13.86
N ASP A 307 -7.58 12.47 -14.99
CA ASP A 307 -8.43 11.31 -15.14
C ASP A 307 -7.77 10.06 -14.54
N PHE A 308 -8.09 9.80 -13.28
CA PHE A 308 -7.64 8.60 -12.58
C PHE A 308 -8.24 7.33 -13.17
N GLU A 309 -9.48 7.37 -13.66
CA GLU A 309 -10.21 6.20 -14.17
C GLU A 309 -9.61 5.68 -15.48
N ALA A 310 -8.95 6.55 -16.24
CA ALA A 310 -8.23 6.19 -17.45
C ALA A 310 -6.78 5.72 -17.23
N TRP A 311 -6.33 5.52 -15.99
CA TRP A 311 -4.94 5.13 -15.71
C TRP A 311 -4.52 3.82 -16.37
N PHE A 312 -5.40 2.83 -16.36
CA PHE A 312 -5.15 1.51 -16.94
C PHE A 312 -6.45 0.74 -17.14
N THR A 313 -6.36 -0.36 -17.87
CA THR A 313 -7.45 -1.26 -18.22
C THR A 313 -7.31 -2.62 -17.54
N GLY A 314 -8.33 -3.47 -17.65
CA GLY A 314 -8.25 -4.86 -17.18
C GLY A 314 -7.17 -5.70 -17.89
N ARG A 315 -6.76 -5.33 -19.12
CA ARG A 315 -5.64 -5.99 -19.82
C ARG A 315 -4.33 -5.74 -19.09
N ASP A 316 -4.09 -4.50 -18.66
CA ASP A 316 -2.87 -4.10 -17.96
C ASP A 316 -2.73 -4.82 -16.61
N ILE A 317 -3.84 -5.16 -15.95
CA ILE A 317 -3.87 -5.97 -14.73
C ILE A 317 -3.42 -7.41 -14.98
N ALA A 318 -3.91 -8.03 -16.07
CA ALA A 318 -3.47 -9.36 -16.47
C ALA A 318 -1.99 -9.38 -16.90
N GLU A 319 -1.54 -8.30 -17.55
CA GLU A 319 -0.12 -8.09 -17.89
C GLU A 319 0.75 -7.95 -16.65
N MET A 320 0.35 -7.15 -15.67
CA MET A 320 1.10 -6.97 -14.42
C MET A 320 1.37 -8.30 -13.70
N ARG A 321 0.42 -9.24 -13.66
CA ARG A 321 0.69 -10.59 -13.11
C ARG A 321 1.83 -11.30 -13.84
N ARG A 322 1.86 -11.21 -15.18
CA ARG A 322 2.92 -11.80 -16.00
C ARG A 322 4.26 -11.11 -15.80
N ASP A 323 4.25 -9.79 -15.66
CA ASP A 323 5.47 -9.01 -15.43
C ASP A 323 6.10 -9.34 -14.07
N ILE A 324 5.29 -9.45 -13.02
CA ILE A 324 5.78 -9.85 -11.69
C ILE A 324 6.33 -11.29 -11.71
N LYS A 325 5.69 -12.22 -12.44
CA LYS A 325 6.21 -13.58 -12.63
C LYS A 325 7.57 -13.58 -13.33
N LYS A 326 7.71 -12.80 -14.41
CA LYS A 326 8.96 -12.70 -15.16
C LYS A 326 10.07 -12.15 -14.26
N LEU A 327 9.79 -11.07 -13.53
CA LEU A 327 10.71 -10.48 -12.58
C LEU A 327 11.16 -11.46 -11.49
N ALA A 328 10.22 -12.24 -10.95
CA ALA A 328 10.52 -13.29 -9.97
C ALA A 328 11.43 -14.39 -10.54
N ALA A 329 11.18 -14.83 -11.77
CA ALA A 329 12.01 -15.81 -12.46
C ALA A 329 13.42 -15.28 -12.74
N ASP A 330 13.55 -14.01 -13.14
CA ASP A 330 14.86 -13.37 -13.36
C ASP A 330 15.67 -13.30 -12.05
N LEU A 331 15.03 -12.99 -10.92
CA LEU A 331 15.67 -12.99 -9.60
C LEU A 331 16.08 -14.40 -9.12
N GLU A 332 15.25 -15.42 -9.37
CA GLU A 332 15.59 -16.81 -9.08
C GLU A 332 16.83 -17.24 -9.86
N LEU A 333 16.87 -16.93 -11.16
CA LEU A 333 18.00 -17.24 -12.03
C LEU A 333 19.28 -16.51 -11.59
N GLU A 334 19.17 -15.25 -11.18
CA GLU A 334 20.30 -14.48 -10.64
C GLU A 334 20.85 -15.09 -9.35
N LYS A 335 19.98 -15.55 -8.44
CA LYS A 335 20.40 -16.26 -7.22
C LYS A 335 21.13 -17.55 -7.57
N ILE A 336 20.60 -18.36 -8.49
CA ILE A 336 21.24 -19.62 -8.92
C ILE A 336 22.63 -19.34 -9.51
N ARG A 337 22.73 -18.34 -10.40
CA ARG A 337 24.02 -17.92 -10.99
C ARG A 337 25.00 -17.41 -9.94
N ALA A 338 24.52 -16.68 -8.93
CA ALA A 338 25.37 -16.21 -7.84
C ALA A 338 25.87 -17.35 -6.96
N ALA A 339 25.04 -18.36 -6.67
CA ALA A 339 25.45 -19.56 -5.93
C ALA A 339 26.51 -20.35 -6.70
N TYR A 340 26.29 -20.60 -7.99
CA TYR A 340 27.26 -21.30 -8.84
C TYR A 340 28.62 -20.59 -8.92
N ARG A 341 28.63 -19.25 -9.00
CA ARG A 341 29.87 -18.46 -8.98
C ARG A 341 30.62 -18.55 -7.64
N ARG A 342 29.90 -18.67 -6.52
CA ARG A 342 30.51 -18.85 -5.20
C ARG A 342 31.16 -20.22 -5.08
N GLU A 343 30.46 -21.26 -5.50
CA GLU A 343 30.97 -22.64 -5.54
C GLU A 343 32.26 -22.73 -6.39
N GLN A 344 32.27 -22.16 -7.60
CA GLN A 344 33.48 -22.11 -8.42
C GLN A 344 34.64 -21.35 -7.78
N ALA A 345 34.36 -20.27 -7.04
CA ALA A 345 35.39 -19.49 -6.36
C ALA A 345 35.95 -20.23 -5.14
N GLU A 346 35.12 -20.99 -4.43
CA GLU A 346 35.52 -21.86 -3.31
C GLU A 346 36.40 -23.02 -3.81
N ASP A 347 36.00 -23.67 -4.91
CA ASP A 347 36.78 -24.73 -5.56
C ASP A 347 38.14 -24.23 -6.06
N ALA A 348 38.20 -23.02 -6.65
CA ALA A 348 39.45 -22.42 -7.11
C ALA A 348 40.37 -21.96 -5.95
N ALA A 349 39.81 -21.68 -4.77
CA ALA A 349 40.55 -21.27 -3.58
C ALA A 349 41.00 -22.46 -2.72
N ALA A 350 40.51 -23.68 -3.00
CA ALA A 350 40.92 -24.88 -2.28
C ALA A 350 42.40 -25.20 -2.55
N PRO A 351 43.22 -25.44 -1.51
CA PRO A 351 44.63 -25.77 -1.70
C PRO A 351 44.77 -27.09 -2.48
N PRO A 352 45.82 -27.26 -3.30
CA PRO A 352 46.01 -28.50 -4.05
C PRO A 352 46.15 -29.67 -3.06
N ALA A 353 45.32 -30.69 -3.26
CA ALA A 353 45.38 -31.94 -2.50
C ALA A 353 46.76 -32.59 -2.71
N GLY A 354 47.68 -32.40 -1.76
CA GLY A 354 49.01 -33.02 -1.80
C GLY A 354 50.18 -32.22 -1.25
N ALA A 355 50.01 -30.98 -0.78
CA ALA A 355 51.09 -30.29 -0.06
C ALA A 355 51.23 -30.85 1.36
N ALA A 356 52.02 -31.92 1.51
CA ALA A 356 52.46 -32.41 2.81
C ALA A 356 53.22 -31.30 3.56
N PRO A 357 52.98 -31.09 4.86
CA PRO A 357 53.73 -30.10 5.63
C PRO A 357 55.20 -30.52 5.74
N PRO A 358 56.14 -29.54 5.82
CA PRO A 358 57.58 -29.78 5.85
C PRO A 358 58.06 -30.53 7.10
#